data_AF-A0A9D7NLU5-F1
#
_entry.id   AF-A0A9D7NLU5-F1
#
_cell.length_a   1.000
_cell.length_b   1.000
_cell.length_c   1.000
_cell.angle_alpha   90.00
_cell.angle_beta   90.00
_cell.angle_gamma   90.00
#
_symmetry.space_group_name_H-M   'P 1'
#
loop_
_entity.id
_entity.type
_entity.pdbx_description
1 polymer ?
#
loop_
_entity_poly.entity_id
_entity_poly.type
_entity_poly.pdbx_seq_one_letter_code
_entity_poly.pdbx_strand_id
1 'polypeptide(L)'
;MSGGSANGKYYLSGSYIDNKGTMLHNYFKRYTLRANTEFNAGRFTFGENVSISRINSVGQDGISGGNQDEQGIMTWVTLLNPLTPVYDVGGNYASDKAPGMSNGSNPLAALDRNQNNEGTFYRILGNVYADLKIFEGLTARTSLGVDFYQNYTGGVRFSNL
;
A
#
# COMPACT_ATOMS: atom_id res chain seq x y z
N MET A 1 -6.88 15.68 -16.33
CA MET A 1 -7.68 16.46 -17.28
C MET A 1 -8.79 17.15 -16.52
N SER A 2 -9.09 18.39 -16.85
CA SER A 2 -10.11 19.18 -16.18
C SER A 2 -10.75 20.13 -17.18
N GLY A 3 -12.03 20.38 -17.03
CA GLY A 3 -12.76 21.27 -17.91
C GLY A 3 -14.08 21.70 -17.28
N GLY A 4 -14.69 22.73 -17.83
CA GLY A 4 -15.98 23.20 -17.33
C GLY A 4 -16.58 24.29 -18.19
N SER A 5 -17.89 24.43 -18.08
CA SER A 5 -18.69 25.53 -18.61
C SER A 5 -19.22 26.39 -17.46
N ALA A 6 -20.04 27.41 -17.77
CA ALA A 6 -20.69 28.25 -16.75
C ALA A 6 -21.51 27.43 -15.72
N ASN A 7 -22.06 26.29 -16.13
CA ASN A 7 -22.99 25.51 -15.32
C ASN A 7 -22.42 24.18 -14.83
N GLY A 8 -21.17 23.82 -15.15
CA GLY A 8 -20.62 22.56 -14.65
C GLY A 8 -19.13 22.39 -14.89
N LYS A 9 -18.48 21.65 -13.99
CA LYS A 9 -17.05 21.40 -13.98
C LYS A 9 -16.81 19.91 -13.79
N TYR A 10 -15.76 19.40 -14.41
CA TYR A 10 -15.32 18.02 -14.21
C TYR A 10 -13.80 17.98 -14.11
N TYR A 11 -13.33 16.98 -13.37
CA TYR A 11 -11.92 16.69 -13.17
C TYR A 11 -11.75 15.18 -13.21
N LEU A 12 -10.79 14.71 -14.01
CA LEU A 12 -10.40 13.31 -14.07
C LEU A 12 -8.87 13.23 -13.98
N SER A 13 -8.34 12.46 -13.04
CA SER A 13 -6.91 12.20 -12.94
C SER A 13 -6.60 10.74 -12.71
N GLY A 14 -5.46 10.32 -13.27
CA GLY A 14 -4.83 9.06 -12.97
C GLY A 14 -3.45 9.33 -12.37
N SER A 15 -3.05 8.52 -11.40
CA SER A 15 -1.69 8.54 -10.85
C SER A 15 -1.16 7.13 -10.71
N TYR A 16 0.12 6.97 -11.05
CA TYR A 16 0.86 5.73 -10.86
C TYR A 16 2.10 6.02 -10.02
N ILE A 17 2.33 5.18 -9.02
CA ILE A 17 3.54 5.19 -8.19
C ILE A 17 4.15 3.80 -8.32
N ASP A 18 5.44 3.75 -8.67
CA ASP A 18 6.27 2.55 -8.59
C ASP A 18 7.50 2.88 -7.74
N ASN A 19 7.51 2.38 -6.51
CA ASN A 19 8.60 2.59 -5.58
C ASN A 19 9.27 1.25 -5.28
N LYS A 20 10.54 1.12 -5.66
CA LYS A 20 11.38 0.00 -5.27
C LYS A 20 11.97 0.30 -3.89
N GLY A 21 11.68 -0.55 -2.93
CA GLY A 21 12.23 -0.42 -1.58
C GLY A 21 13.74 -0.58 -1.57
N THR A 22 14.38 -0.15 -0.48
CA THR A 22 15.83 -0.29 -0.28
C THR A 22 16.25 -1.73 0.01
N MET A 23 15.35 -2.55 0.57
CA MET A 23 15.57 -3.97 0.82
C MET A 23 15.24 -4.80 -0.43
N LEU A 24 15.98 -5.89 -0.65
CA LEU A 24 15.72 -6.82 -1.75
C LEU A 24 14.26 -7.31 -1.73
N HIS A 25 13.67 -7.43 -2.91
CA HIS A 25 12.28 -7.85 -3.16
C HIS A 25 11.17 -6.95 -2.59
N ASN A 26 11.51 -5.86 -1.90
CA ASN A 26 10.51 -4.91 -1.39
C ASN A 26 10.08 -3.92 -2.47
N TYR A 27 8.78 -3.74 -2.65
CA TYR A 27 8.24 -2.72 -3.53
C TYR A 27 6.86 -2.26 -3.08
N PHE A 28 6.49 -1.08 -3.59
CA PHE A 28 5.17 -0.50 -3.45
C PHE A 28 4.72 0.06 -4.78
N LYS A 29 3.61 -0.49 -5.31
CA LYS A 29 2.96 -0.02 -6.53
C LYS A 29 1.56 0.45 -6.22
N ARG A 30 1.22 1.66 -6.64
CA ARG A 30 -0.14 2.21 -6.46
C ARG A 30 -0.66 2.80 -7.76
N TYR A 31 -1.84 2.31 -8.14
CA TYR A 31 -2.66 2.89 -9.20
C TYR A 31 -3.81 3.64 -8.54
N THR A 32 -4.11 4.83 -9.01
CA THR A 32 -5.26 5.60 -8.51
C THR A 32 -5.92 6.34 -9.65
N LEU A 33 -7.24 6.29 -9.68
CA LEU A 33 -8.10 7.04 -10.58
C LEU A 33 -9.03 7.90 -9.72
N ARG A 34 -9.15 9.18 -10.08
CA ARG A 34 -10.03 10.14 -9.40
C ARG A 34 -10.89 10.86 -10.41
N ALA A 35 -12.19 10.89 -10.15
CA ALA A 35 -13.18 11.64 -10.91
C ALA A 35 -13.93 12.55 -9.95
N ASN A 36 -14.00 13.84 -10.26
CA ASN A 36 -14.81 14.79 -9.53
C ASN A 36 -15.69 15.54 -10.54
N THR A 37 -16.96 15.70 -10.23
CA THR A 37 -17.92 16.45 -11.06
C THR A 37 -18.72 17.42 -10.19
N GLU A 38 -19.05 18.58 -10.74
CA GLU A 38 -19.90 19.58 -10.10
C GLU A 38 -20.80 20.23 -11.14
N PHE A 39 -22.08 20.37 -10.84
CA PHE A 39 -23.09 20.98 -11.72
C PHE A 39 -23.95 21.98 -10.96
N ASN A 40 -24.16 23.15 -11.56
CA ASN A 40 -24.99 24.22 -11.05
C ASN A 40 -26.33 24.25 -11.79
N ALA A 41 -27.41 24.10 -11.04
CA ALA A 41 -28.80 24.13 -11.49
C ALA A 41 -29.57 25.23 -10.74
N GLY A 42 -29.41 26.48 -11.19
CA GLY A 42 -30.07 27.63 -10.57
C GLY A 42 -29.61 27.86 -9.12
N ARG A 43 -30.43 27.47 -8.14
CA ARG A 43 -30.12 27.59 -6.70
C ARG A 43 -29.49 26.34 -6.11
N PHE A 44 -29.41 25.26 -6.89
CA PHE A 44 -28.81 23.99 -6.46
C PHE A 44 -27.43 23.81 -7.09
N THR A 45 -26.50 23.27 -6.30
CA THR A 45 -25.23 22.76 -6.80
C THR A 45 -25.11 21.31 -6.40
N PHE A 46 -24.92 20.43 -7.37
CA PHE A 46 -24.70 19.00 -7.14
C PHE A 46 -23.24 18.69 -7.42
N GLY A 47 -22.62 17.90 -6.56
CA GLY A 47 -21.25 17.45 -6.79
C GLY A 47 -21.01 16.01 -6.37
N GLU A 48 -20.03 15.41 -7.01
CA GLU A 48 -19.60 14.04 -6.80
C GLU A 48 -18.07 13.97 -6.85
N ASN A 49 -17.50 13.17 -5.95
CA ASN A 49 -16.07 12.90 -5.88
C ASN A 49 -15.88 11.40 -5.67
N VAL A 50 -15.24 10.72 -6.62
CA VAL A 50 -14.93 9.29 -6.55
C VAL A 50 -13.43 9.07 -6.78
N SER A 51 -12.84 8.25 -5.94
CA SER A 51 -11.44 7.84 -6.00
C SER A 51 -11.35 6.33 -5.84
N ILE A 52 -10.78 5.66 -6.84
CA ILE A 52 -10.50 4.23 -6.82
C ILE A 52 -9.00 4.04 -6.79
N SER A 53 -8.49 3.18 -5.91
CA SER A 53 -7.08 2.84 -5.86
C SER A 53 -6.85 1.35 -5.68
N ARG A 54 -5.81 0.86 -6.35
CA ARG A 54 -5.23 -0.47 -6.17
C ARG A 54 -3.79 -0.31 -5.74
N ILE A 55 -3.41 -1.01 -4.68
CA ILE A 55 -2.06 -1.06 -4.15
C ILE A 55 -1.58 -2.51 -4.21
N ASN A 56 -0.35 -2.72 -4.65
CA ASN A 56 0.37 -3.99 -4.60
C ASN A 56 1.69 -3.72 -3.89
N SER A 57 1.97 -4.45 -2.81
CA SER A 57 3.21 -4.28 -2.05
C SER A 57 3.75 -5.60 -1.50
N VAL A 58 5.08 -5.67 -1.39
CA VAL A 58 5.81 -6.77 -0.74
C VAL A 58 6.68 -6.16 0.35
N GLY A 59 6.70 -6.80 1.53
CA GLY A 59 7.52 -6.38 2.67
C GLY A 59 6.92 -5.26 3.54
N GLN A 60 5.75 -4.72 3.19
CA GLN A 60 5.00 -3.78 4.06
C GLN A 60 4.16 -4.51 5.13
N ASP A 61 3.65 -5.71 4.79
CA ASP A 61 2.85 -6.58 5.69
C ASP A 61 3.48 -7.97 5.92
N GLY A 62 4.62 -8.27 5.29
CA GLY A 62 5.16 -9.64 5.14
C GLY A 62 6.23 -10.07 6.15
N ILE A 63 6.71 -9.17 7.01
CA ILE A 63 7.61 -9.51 8.12
C ILE A 63 6.78 -9.32 9.38
N SER A 64 6.50 -10.41 10.09
CA SER A 64 5.80 -10.36 11.38
C SER A 64 6.54 -9.36 12.29
N GLY A 65 5.85 -8.26 12.64
CA GLY A 65 6.33 -7.15 13.48
C GLY A 65 7.26 -6.11 12.84
N GLY A 66 7.41 -6.13 11.51
CA GLY A 66 8.12 -5.09 10.77
C GLY A 66 9.64 -5.09 10.98
N ASN A 67 10.31 -4.01 10.57
CA ASN A 67 11.77 -3.90 10.63
C ASN A 67 12.33 -3.65 12.05
N GLN A 68 11.47 -3.41 13.03
CA GLN A 68 11.86 -3.05 14.39
C GLN A 68 11.76 -4.21 15.39
N ASP A 69 11.24 -5.36 14.96
CA ASP A 69 11.20 -6.56 15.78
C ASP A 69 12.60 -7.15 15.97
N GLU A 70 12.78 -7.87 17.07
CA GLU A 70 13.99 -8.66 17.32
C GLU A 70 14.25 -9.67 16.18
N GLN A 71 13.16 -10.15 15.56
CA GLN A 71 13.18 -11.02 14.38
C GLN A 71 13.02 -10.26 13.05
N GLY A 72 13.15 -8.94 13.09
CA GLY A 72 13.16 -8.09 11.91
C GLY A 72 14.43 -8.30 11.09
N ILE A 73 14.30 -8.12 9.77
CA ILE A 73 15.42 -8.35 8.84
C ILE A 73 16.60 -7.42 9.13
N MET A 74 16.34 -6.18 9.55
CA MET A 74 17.38 -5.23 9.95
C MET A 74 18.15 -5.70 11.18
N THR A 75 17.45 -6.23 12.18
CA THR A 75 18.06 -6.77 13.40
C THR A 75 18.96 -7.97 13.06
N TRP A 76 18.51 -8.88 12.19
CA TRP A 76 19.35 -10.00 11.75
C TRP A 76 20.59 -9.58 10.97
N VAL A 77 20.52 -8.54 10.14
CA VAL A 77 21.70 -7.97 9.48
C VAL A 77 22.75 -7.50 10.50
N THR A 78 22.32 -6.95 11.64
CA THR A 78 23.24 -6.51 12.71
C THR A 78 23.72 -7.62 13.64
N LEU A 79 22.94 -8.69 13.82
CA LEU A 79 23.24 -9.79 14.73
C LEU A 79 24.09 -10.89 14.09
N LEU A 80 24.09 -11.01 12.76
CA LEU A 80 24.90 -12.00 12.06
C LEU A 80 26.39 -11.68 12.17
N ASN A 81 27.19 -12.71 12.45
CA ASN A 81 28.63 -12.62 12.45
C ASN A 81 29.12 -12.39 11.01
N PRO A 82 29.99 -11.40 10.74
CA PRO A 82 30.54 -11.18 9.41
C PRO A 82 31.38 -12.35 8.88
N LEU A 83 31.80 -13.29 9.72
CA LEU A 83 32.48 -14.53 9.31
C LEU A 83 31.53 -15.57 8.69
N THR A 84 30.22 -15.41 8.89
CA THR A 84 29.24 -16.37 8.40
C THR A 84 28.98 -16.15 6.92
N PRO A 85 29.19 -17.17 6.07
CA PRO A 85 28.95 -17.03 4.65
C PRO A 85 27.45 -16.87 4.36
N VAL A 86 27.10 -16.38 3.17
CA VAL A 86 25.69 -16.26 2.75
C VAL A 86 25.08 -17.64 2.44
N TYR A 87 25.88 -18.54 1.88
CA TYR A 87 25.50 -19.91 1.52
C TYR A 87 26.46 -20.93 2.16
N ASP A 88 25.96 -22.12 2.49
CA ASP A 88 26.76 -23.23 2.96
C ASP A 88 27.42 -24.01 1.79
N VAL A 89 28.26 -24.99 2.12
CA VAL A 89 28.95 -25.84 1.13
C VAL A 89 28.01 -26.70 0.28
N GLY A 90 26.76 -26.88 0.71
CA GLY A 90 25.71 -27.58 -0.02
C GLY A 90 24.83 -26.66 -0.88
N GLY A 91 25.08 -25.35 -0.86
CA GLY A 91 24.31 -24.34 -1.59
C GLY A 91 23.03 -23.87 -0.88
N ASN A 92 22.78 -24.27 0.38
CA ASN A 92 21.67 -23.76 1.17
C ASN A 92 22.04 -22.44 1.85
N TYR A 93 21.04 -21.71 2.35
CA TYR A 93 21.29 -20.51 3.16
C TYR A 93 21.99 -20.86 4.47
N ALA A 94 23.20 -20.33 4.68
CA ALA A 94 23.94 -20.48 5.92
C ALA A 94 23.34 -19.58 7.03
N SER A 95 23.42 -20.00 8.29
CA SER A 95 22.81 -19.29 9.43
C SER A 95 23.68 -19.47 10.68
N ASP A 96 23.61 -18.49 11.60
CA ASP A 96 24.37 -18.49 12.86
C ASP A 96 23.79 -19.36 13.97
N LYS A 97 22.77 -20.17 13.69
CA LYS A 97 22.07 -21.00 14.69
C LYS A 97 22.89 -22.23 15.12
N ALA A 98 24.14 -22.03 15.52
CA ALA A 98 25.03 -23.02 16.10
C ALA A 98 25.33 -22.68 17.58
N PRO A 99 25.61 -23.68 18.44
CA PRO A 99 25.99 -23.42 19.83
C PRO A 99 27.24 -22.52 19.92
N GLY A 100 27.13 -21.40 20.66
CA GLY A 100 28.21 -20.40 20.80
C GLY A 100 28.18 -19.29 19.74
N MET A 101 27.22 -19.30 18.82
CA MET A 101 27.01 -18.27 17.80
C MET A 101 25.70 -17.49 18.06
N SER A 102 25.47 -16.43 17.29
CA SER A 102 24.33 -15.53 17.41
C SER A 102 22.99 -16.20 17.00
N ASN A 103 21.84 -15.70 17.46
CA ASN A 103 20.53 -16.23 17.07
C ASN A 103 20.00 -15.64 15.74
N GLY A 104 20.87 -14.99 14.95
CA GLY A 104 20.53 -14.41 13.66
C GLY A 104 20.16 -15.47 12.61
N SER A 105 18.97 -15.36 12.03
CA SER A 105 18.62 -16.12 10.82
C SER A 105 19.10 -15.36 9.59
N ASN A 106 19.38 -16.08 8.49
CA ASN A 106 19.86 -15.44 7.26
C ASN A 106 18.82 -14.44 6.69
N PRO A 107 19.12 -13.13 6.62
CA PRO A 107 18.19 -12.11 6.15
C PRO A 107 17.89 -12.26 4.67
N LEU A 108 18.84 -12.73 3.86
CA LEU A 108 18.61 -13.01 2.44
C LEU A 108 17.61 -14.16 2.29
N ALA A 109 17.76 -15.24 3.08
CA ALA A 109 16.80 -16.34 3.07
C ALA A 109 15.39 -15.87 3.44
N ALA A 110 15.27 -14.95 4.40
CA ALA A 110 13.99 -14.37 4.80
C ALA A 110 13.39 -13.49 3.69
N LEU A 111 14.18 -12.64 3.04
CA LEU A 111 13.72 -11.81 1.92
C LEU A 111 13.26 -12.68 0.74
N ASP A 112 14.05 -13.68 0.36
CA ASP A 112 13.75 -14.57 -0.78
C ASP A 112 12.52 -15.44 -0.52
N ARG A 113 12.32 -15.91 0.72
CA ARG A 113 11.11 -16.68 1.07
C ARG A 113 9.85 -15.80 1.08
N ASN A 114 9.98 -14.53 1.41
CA ASN A 114 8.86 -13.58 1.48
C ASN A 114 8.64 -12.79 0.18
N GLN A 115 9.46 -12.98 -0.85
CA GLN A 115 9.38 -12.22 -2.11
C GLN A 115 8.01 -12.33 -2.80
N ASN A 116 7.28 -13.43 -2.56
CA ASN A 116 5.97 -13.69 -3.15
C ASN A 116 4.80 -13.40 -2.19
N ASN A 117 5.08 -12.87 -0.98
CA ASN A 117 4.05 -12.49 -0.02
C ASN A 117 3.50 -11.10 -0.37
N GLU A 118 2.86 -11.00 -1.54
CA GLU A 118 2.29 -9.76 -2.03
C GLU A 118 0.95 -9.48 -1.34
N GLY A 119 0.86 -8.30 -0.71
CA GLY A 119 -0.38 -7.68 -0.31
C GLY A 119 -1.00 -6.91 -1.47
N THR A 120 -2.26 -7.20 -1.77
CA THR A 120 -3.09 -6.42 -2.68
C THR A 120 -4.20 -5.72 -1.90
N PHE A 121 -4.28 -4.41 -2.04
CA PHE A 121 -5.31 -3.60 -1.40
C PHE A 121 -6.12 -2.82 -2.44
N TYR A 122 -7.44 -2.91 -2.33
CA TYR A 122 -8.38 -2.13 -3.12
C TYR A 122 -9.10 -1.16 -2.20
N ARG A 123 -9.29 0.09 -2.65
CA ARG A 123 -10.10 1.08 -1.97
C ARG A 123 -10.91 1.92 -2.93
N ILE A 124 -12.17 2.12 -2.61
CA ILE A 124 -13.12 2.99 -3.30
C ILE A 124 -13.63 4.00 -2.28
N LEU A 125 -13.37 5.27 -2.56
CA LEU A 125 -13.84 6.41 -1.78
C LEU A 125 -14.79 7.20 -2.67
N GLY A 126 -16.04 7.34 -2.25
CA GLY A 126 -17.05 8.08 -2.98
C GLY A 126 -17.75 9.09 -2.07
N ASN A 127 -18.09 10.25 -2.60
CA ASN A 127 -18.92 11.24 -1.93
C ASN A 127 -19.81 11.93 -2.94
N VAL A 128 -21.09 12.07 -2.63
CA VAL A 128 -22.04 12.88 -3.39
C VAL A 128 -22.64 13.92 -2.45
N TYR A 129 -22.84 15.13 -2.95
CA TYR A 129 -23.43 16.22 -2.18
C TYR A 129 -24.35 17.10 -3.02
N ALA A 130 -25.27 17.74 -2.32
CA ALA A 130 -26.18 18.74 -2.87
C ALA A 130 -26.17 19.96 -1.96
N ASP A 131 -25.97 21.12 -2.57
CA ASP A 131 -26.02 22.43 -1.94
C ASP A 131 -27.27 23.17 -2.42
N LEU A 132 -27.98 23.79 -1.49
CA LEU A 132 -29.10 24.69 -1.77
C LEU A 132 -28.74 26.10 -1.29
N LYS A 133 -28.67 27.06 -2.21
CA LYS A 133 -28.53 28.48 -1.90
C LYS A 133 -29.87 29.04 -1.41
N ILE A 134 -30.00 29.32 -0.11
CA ILE A 134 -31.24 29.80 0.51
C ILE A 134 -31.38 31.33 0.33
N PHE A 135 -30.30 32.07 0.56
CA PHE A 135 -30.16 33.50 0.22
C PHE A 135 -28.67 33.81 0.12
N GLU A 136 -28.31 35.02 -0.31
CA GLU A 136 -26.91 35.41 -0.35
C GLU A 136 -26.29 35.30 1.05
N GLY A 137 -25.19 34.54 1.15
CA GLY A 137 -24.52 34.25 2.41
C GLY A 137 -24.98 32.98 3.15
N LEU A 138 -26.09 32.32 2.75
CA LEU A 138 -26.54 31.07 3.38
C LEU A 138 -26.76 29.92 2.37
N THR A 139 -26.02 28.84 2.57
CA THR A 139 -26.13 27.60 1.78
C THR A 139 -26.34 26.42 2.72
N ALA A 140 -27.36 25.61 2.46
CA ALA A 140 -27.56 24.33 3.14
C ALA A 140 -26.91 23.22 2.30
N ARG A 141 -26.08 22.37 2.93
CA ARG A 141 -25.41 21.23 2.29
C ARG A 141 -25.92 19.93 2.88
N THR A 142 -26.21 18.96 2.01
CA THR A 142 -26.42 17.55 2.38
C THR A 142 -25.43 16.70 1.61
N SER A 143 -24.81 15.71 2.24
CA SER A 143 -23.83 14.83 1.60
C SER A 143 -23.91 13.39 2.09
N LEU A 144 -23.64 12.45 1.19
CA LEU A 144 -23.52 11.03 1.48
C LEU A 144 -22.13 10.54 1.03
N GLY A 145 -21.40 9.88 1.93
CA GLY A 145 -20.08 9.33 1.67
C GLY A 145 -20.06 7.81 1.79
N VAL A 146 -19.21 7.17 0.97
CA VAL A 146 -18.92 5.74 0.99
C VAL A 146 -17.42 5.55 1.02
N ASP A 147 -16.93 4.70 1.94
CA ASP A 147 -15.55 4.23 1.97
C ASP A 147 -15.58 2.71 2.02
N PHE A 148 -15.15 2.08 0.95
CA PHE A 148 -15.06 0.64 0.83
C PHE A 148 -13.62 0.24 0.57
N TYR A 149 -13.14 -0.76 1.29
CA TYR A 149 -11.80 -1.28 1.09
C TYR A 149 -11.72 -2.79 1.33
N GLN A 150 -10.78 -3.43 0.62
CA GLN A 150 -10.51 -4.85 0.72
C GLN A 150 -9.01 -5.10 0.69
N ASN A 151 -8.52 -5.90 1.64
CA ASN A 151 -7.14 -6.36 1.70
C ASN A 151 -7.09 -7.86 1.36
N TYR A 152 -6.14 -8.25 0.52
CA TYR A 152 -5.84 -9.64 0.23
C TYR A 152 -4.32 -9.84 0.32
N THR A 153 -3.86 -10.82 1.09
CA THR A 153 -2.45 -11.20 1.15
C THR A 153 -2.33 -12.64 0.69
N GLY A 154 -1.63 -12.86 -0.43
CA GLY A 154 -1.30 -14.19 -0.92
C GLY A 154 0.09 -14.57 -0.44
N GLY A 155 0.24 -15.72 0.21
CA GLY A 155 1.55 -16.23 0.62
C GLY A 155 1.62 -17.75 0.46
N VAL A 156 2.69 -18.25 -0.16
CA VAL A 156 2.96 -19.69 -0.27
C VAL A 156 4.01 -20.05 0.76
N ARG A 157 3.62 -20.79 1.80
CA ARG A 157 4.56 -21.33 2.78
C ARG A 157 5.04 -22.70 2.30
N PHE A 158 6.27 -22.78 1.83
CA PHE A 158 6.93 -24.08 1.66
C PHE A 158 7.36 -24.59 3.02
N SER A 159 6.67 -25.62 3.50
CA SER A 159 7.08 -26.44 4.64
C SER A 159 8.20 -27.37 4.17
N ASN A 160 9.45 -27.00 4.41
CA ASN A 160 10.54 -27.97 4.29
C ASN A 160 10.80 -28.56 5.69
N LEU A 161 10.64 -29.89 5.76
CA LEU A 161 11.21 -30.77 6.79
C LEU A 161 12.74 -30.64 6.83
#